data_AF-A0A6L9YTW7-F1
#
_entry.id   AF-A0A6L9YTW7-F1
#
_cell.length_a   1.000
_cell.length_b   1.000
_cell.length_c   1.000
_cell.angle_alpha   90.00
_cell.angle_beta   90.00
_cell.angle_gamma   90.00
#
_symmetry.space_group_name_H-M   'P 1'
#
loop_
_entity.id
_entity.type
_entity.pdbx_description
1 polymer ?
#
loop_
_entity_poly.entity_id
_entity_poly.type
_entity_poly.pdbx_seq_one_letter_code
_entity_poly.pdbx_strand_id
1 'polypeptide(L)'
;MDNDSWQLEQYCLPKAREFKQWIYQNMVVNDIPKGLFTNMFSEIYNHGEYTIALKAFSDLIDRHYSFSAPEKEQALTYIHAHVADETEVDHFLVVVKALNAYCQGTNTSIDYEQDRNLFVEYLTRLGGVMVKFTNSMSQ
;
A
#
# COMPACT_ATOMS: atom_id res chain seq x y z
N MET A 1 -14.60 19.68 11.26
CA MET A 1 -13.49 20.32 10.52
C MET A 1 -13.08 19.31 9.46
N ASP A 2 -13.82 19.21 8.36
CA ASP A 2 -13.52 18.29 7.26
C ASP A 2 -12.76 19.06 6.18
N ASN A 3 -11.49 19.32 6.47
CA ASN A 3 -10.57 19.76 5.45
C ASN A 3 -9.58 18.63 5.23
N ASP A 4 -9.75 17.90 4.13
CA ASP A 4 -8.84 16.85 3.64
C ASP A 4 -7.42 17.36 3.31
N SER A 5 -7.06 18.58 3.74
CA SER A 5 -5.71 19.15 3.71
C SER A 5 -4.62 18.22 4.23
N TRP A 6 -4.93 17.32 5.17
CA TRP A 6 -3.99 16.31 5.66
C TRP A 6 -3.54 15.34 4.56
N GLN A 7 -4.35 15.15 3.51
CA GLN A 7 -4.00 14.31 2.35
C GLN A 7 -2.96 14.98 1.44
N LEU A 8 -2.65 16.27 1.66
CA LEU A 8 -1.61 17.00 0.96
C LEU A 8 -1.74 16.91 -0.58
N GLU A 9 -2.98 16.88 -1.10
CA GLU A 9 -3.25 16.58 -2.52
C GLU A 9 -2.54 17.52 -3.50
N GLN A 10 -2.33 18.77 -3.10
CA GLN A 10 -1.60 19.79 -3.87
C GLN A 10 -0.13 19.44 -4.10
N TYR A 11 0.47 18.61 -3.22
CA TYR A 11 1.85 18.14 -3.32
C TYR A 11 1.93 16.73 -3.93
N CYS A 12 0.80 16.09 -4.19
CA CYS A 12 0.76 14.76 -4.80
C CYS A 12 1.13 14.84 -6.28
N LEU A 13 2.13 14.05 -6.70
CA LEU A 13 2.50 13.92 -8.10
C LEU A 13 1.30 13.46 -8.94
N PRO A 14 1.05 14.05 -10.13
CA PRO A 14 -0.04 13.60 -11.00
C PRO A 14 -0.02 12.09 -11.26
N LYS A 15 1.17 11.51 -11.44
CA LYS A 15 1.36 10.06 -11.64
C LYS A 15 0.94 9.22 -10.41
N ALA A 16 1.23 9.72 -9.21
CA ALA A 16 0.80 9.06 -7.97
C ALA A 16 -0.73 9.12 -7.82
N ARG A 17 -1.34 10.25 -8.18
CA ARG A 17 -2.81 10.39 -8.19
C ARG A 17 -3.47 9.44 -9.17
N GLU A 18 -2.95 9.33 -10.39
CA GLU A 18 -3.40 8.34 -11.39
C GLU A 18 -3.33 6.91 -10.85
N PHE A 19 -2.23 6.56 -10.18
CA PHE A 19 -2.05 5.24 -9.60
C PHE A 19 -3.04 4.98 -8.44
N LYS A 20 -3.18 5.93 -7.50
CA LYS A 20 -4.19 5.87 -6.42
C LYS A 20 -5.60 5.66 -6.97
N GLN A 21 -5.96 6.40 -8.00
CA GLN A 21 -7.28 6.26 -8.63
C GLN A 21 -7.45 4.91 -9.32
N TRP A 22 -6.41 4.40 -10.00
CA TRP A 22 -6.44 3.08 -10.62
C TRP A 22 -6.61 1.96 -9.58
N ILE A 23 -5.92 2.04 -8.44
CA ILE A 23 -6.10 1.12 -7.30
C ILE A 23 -7.54 1.14 -6.81
N TYR A 24 -8.09 2.33 -6.55
CA TYR A 24 -9.48 2.49 -6.10
C TYR A 24 -10.48 1.90 -7.09
N GLN A 25 -10.30 2.17 -8.39
CA GLN A 25 -11.16 1.60 -9.43
C GLN A 25 -11.11 0.07 -9.43
N ASN A 26 -9.93 -0.53 -9.26
CA ASN A 26 -9.81 -1.98 -9.19
C ASN A 26 -10.44 -2.57 -7.93
N MET A 27 -10.17 -2.00 -6.74
CA MET A 27 -10.63 -2.54 -5.46
C MET A 27 -12.14 -2.38 -5.24
N VAL A 28 -12.73 -1.27 -5.71
CA VAL A 28 -14.10 -0.87 -5.32
C VAL A 28 -15.09 -0.92 -6.48
N VAL A 29 -14.65 -0.62 -7.70
CA VAL A 29 -15.57 -0.39 -8.84
C VAL A 29 -15.62 -1.59 -9.79
N ASN A 30 -14.48 -2.26 -10.00
CA ASN A 30 -14.36 -3.39 -10.92
C ASN A 30 -14.89 -4.70 -10.30
N ASP A 31 -14.74 -5.81 -11.04
CA ASP A 31 -15.15 -7.12 -10.56
C ASP A 31 -14.41 -7.57 -9.28
N ILE A 32 -15.08 -8.43 -8.52
CA ILE A 32 -14.60 -8.90 -7.21
C ILE A 32 -13.22 -9.58 -7.30
N PRO A 33 -12.96 -10.51 -8.24
CA PRO A 33 -11.63 -11.11 -8.40
C PRO A 33 -10.52 -10.06 -8.58
N LYS A 34 -10.71 -9.10 -9.49
CA LYS A 34 -9.74 -8.04 -9.75
C LYS A 34 -9.53 -7.16 -8.52
N GLY A 35 -10.59 -6.87 -7.77
CA GLY A 35 -10.49 -6.14 -6.51
C GLY A 35 -9.69 -6.89 -5.46
N LEU A 36 -9.96 -8.18 -5.28
CA LEU A 36 -9.24 -9.04 -4.32
C LEU A 36 -7.77 -9.22 -4.69
N PHE A 37 -7.44 -9.45 -5.97
CA PHE A 37 -6.05 -9.53 -6.41
C PHE A 37 -5.31 -8.20 -6.22
N THR A 38 -5.92 -7.07 -6.58
CA THR A 38 -5.32 -5.76 -6.35
C THR A 38 -5.07 -5.50 -4.87
N ASN A 39 -6.00 -5.91 -4.01
CA ASN A 39 -5.85 -5.79 -2.56
C ASN A 39 -4.69 -6.65 -2.04
N MET A 40 -4.65 -7.91 -2.47
CA MET A 40 -3.56 -8.84 -2.13
C MET A 40 -2.19 -8.26 -2.44
N PHE A 41 -2.02 -7.64 -3.61
CA PHE A 41 -0.76 -6.99 -3.97
C PHE A 41 -0.47 -5.76 -3.12
N SER A 42 -1.50 -4.97 -2.81
CA SER A 42 -1.33 -3.78 -1.97
C SER A 42 -0.79 -4.15 -0.58
N GLU A 43 -1.33 -5.17 0.08
CA GLU A 43 -0.86 -5.57 1.41
C GLU A 43 0.59 -6.09 1.39
N ILE A 44 0.98 -6.83 0.34
CA ILE A 44 2.39 -7.26 0.15
C ILE A 44 3.32 -6.03 0.01
N TYR A 45 2.90 -5.06 -0.81
CA TYR A 45 3.68 -3.85 -1.06
C TYR A 45 3.79 -2.96 0.16
N ASN A 46 2.67 -2.74 0.85
CA ASN A 46 2.59 -1.98 2.10
C ASN A 46 3.51 -2.59 3.16
N HIS A 47 3.46 -3.91 3.37
CA HIS A 47 4.35 -4.59 4.32
C HIS A 47 5.83 -4.33 4.03
N GLY A 48 6.22 -4.47 2.76
CA GLY A 48 7.60 -4.20 2.32
C GLY A 48 8.00 -2.74 2.50
N GLU A 49 7.13 -1.81 2.12
CA GLU A 49 7.35 -0.37 2.25
C GLU A 49 7.49 0.04 3.72
N TYR A 50 6.57 -0.37 4.58
CA TYR A 50 6.62 -0.05 6.01
C TYR A 50 7.83 -0.67 6.71
N THR A 51 8.26 -1.86 6.30
CA THR A 51 9.47 -2.50 6.83
C THR A 51 10.72 -1.64 6.56
N ILE A 52 10.83 -1.07 5.36
CA ILE A 52 11.92 -0.17 4.99
C ILE A 52 11.76 1.19 5.69
N ALA A 53 10.54 1.74 5.67
CA ALA A 53 10.22 3.05 6.20
C ALA A 53 10.46 3.13 7.70
N LEU A 54 10.13 2.08 8.47
CA LEU A 54 10.27 2.05 9.93
C LEU A 54 11.68 2.43 10.38
N LYS A 55 12.68 1.81 9.74
CA LYS A 55 14.08 2.11 10.03
C LYS A 55 14.44 3.55 9.65
N ALA A 56 14.04 3.99 8.46
CA ALA A 56 14.35 5.33 7.96
C ALA A 56 13.73 6.43 8.84
N PHE A 57 12.49 6.27 9.28
CA PHE A 57 11.81 7.21 10.18
C PHE A 57 12.41 7.18 11.59
N SER A 58 12.74 6.00 12.11
CA SER A 58 13.43 5.87 13.41
C SER A 58 14.76 6.63 13.41
N ASP A 59 15.56 6.46 12.35
CA ASP A 59 16.83 7.18 12.15
C ASP A 59 16.62 8.70 12.03
N LEU A 60 15.57 9.14 11.33
CA LEU A 60 15.25 10.56 11.16
C LEU A 60 14.89 11.21 12.50
N ILE A 61 14.11 10.51 13.34
CA ILE A 61 13.78 10.97 14.70
C ILE A 61 15.06 11.13 15.52
N ASP A 62 15.92 10.11 15.55
CA ASP A 62 17.17 10.13 16.34
C ASP A 62 18.13 11.26 15.92
N ARG A 63 18.13 11.62 14.63
CA ARG A 63 19.04 12.66 14.10
C ARG A 63 18.51 14.08 14.27
N HIS A 64 17.19 14.27 14.19
CA HIS A 64 16.61 15.60 14.03
C HIS A 64 15.71 16.04 15.19
N TYR A 65 15.36 15.13 16.09
CA TYR A 65 14.44 15.38 17.20
C TYR A 65 15.06 14.94 18.52
N SER A 66 14.68 15.64 19.59
CA SER A 66 15.10 15.28 20.96
C SER A 66 13.97 14.57 21.70
N PHE A 67 13.40 13.56 21.07
CA PHE A 67 12.32 12.77 21.66
C PHE A 67 12.86 11.85 22.75
N SER A 68 12.11 11.73 23.84
CA SER A 68 12.26 10.63 24.79
C SER A 68 11.85 9.30 24.12
N ALA A 69 12.25 8.17 24.73
CA ALA A 69 11.88 6.86 24.19
C ALA A 69 10.35 6.68 24.03
N PRO A 70 9.48 7.08 24.98
CA PRO A 70 8.03 7.01 24.80
C PRO A 70 7.50 7.90 23.66
N GLU A 71 8.05 9.10 23.47
CA GLU A 71 7.63 9.99 22.38
C GLU A 71 8.02 9.41 21.01
N LYS A 72 9.21 8.80 20.92
CA LYS A 72 9.65 8.09 19.71
C LYS A 72 8.76 6.88 19.41
N GLU A 73 8.44 6.07 20.41
CA GLU A 73 7.52 4.93 20.28
C GLU A 73 6.14 5.40 19.80
N GLN A 74 5.61 6.46 20.39
CA GLN A 74 4.34 7.07 19.98
C GLN A 74 4.39 7.56 18.52
N ALA A 75 5.48 8.21 18.11
CA ALA A 75 5.65 8.72 16.75
C ALA A 75 5.75 7.59 15.70
N LEU A 76 6.30 6.44 16.08
CA LEU A 76 6.47 5.29 15.19
C LEU A 76 5.34 4.26 15.27
N THR A 77 4.36 4.44 16.17
CA THR A 77 3.32 3.45 16.49
C THR A 77 2.60 2.93 15.25
N TYR A 78 2.22 3.82 14.32
CA TYR A 78 1.51 3.42 13.10
C TYR A 78 2.35 2.46 12.24
N ILE A 79 3.60 2.83 11.95
CA ILE A 79 4.48 2.00 11.10
C ILE A 79 4.85 0.71 11.83
N HIS A 80 5.06 0.77 13.15
CA HIS A 80 5.29 -0.42 13.97
C HIS A 80 4.15 -1.43 13.88
N ALA A 81 2.89 -1.01 13.99
CA ALA A 81 1.74 -1.91 13.90
C ALA A 81 1.70 -2.68 12.56
N HIS A 82 2.07 -2.01 11.46
CA HIS A 82 2.05 -2.61 10.12
C HIS A 82 3.27 -3.51 9.81
N VAL A 83 4.27 -3.54 10.68
CA VAL A 83 5.49 -4.36 10.53
C VAL A 83 5.61 -5.43 11.63
N ALA A 84 5.53 -5.03 12.90
CA ALA A 84 5.81 -5.87 14.06
C ALA A 84 4.59 -6.66 14.55
N ASP A 85 3.39 -6.10 14.39
CA ASP A 85 2.15 -6.74 14.85
C ASP A 85 1.45 -7.54 13.73
N GLU A 86 2.18 -7.85 12.66
CA GLU A 86 1.70 -8.66 11.52
C GLU A 86 0.42 -8.13 10.85
N THR A 87 0.04 -6.87 11.05
CA THR A 87 -1.23 -6.29 10.55
C THR A 87 -1.41 -6.51 9.04
N GLU A 88 -0.39 -6.24 8.23
CA GLU A 88 -0.44 -6.44 6.77
C GLU A 88 -0.50 -7.94 6.39
N VAL A 89 0.07 -8.82 7.21
CA VAL A 89 -0.05 -10.28 7.04
C VAL A 89 -1.48 -10.73 7.31
N ASP A 90 -2.10 -10.22 8.38
CA ASP A 90 -3.49 -10.49 8.71
C ASP A 90 -4.44 -9.99 7.61
N HIS A 91 -4.22 -8.78 7.09
CA HIS A 91 -4.97 -8.26 5.95
C HIS A 91 -4.80 -9.16 4.71
N PHE A 92 -3.57 -9.54 4.38
CA PHE A 92 -3.30 -10.48 3.28
C PHE A 92 -4.07 -11.80 3.46
N LEU A 93 -4.04 -12.38 4.66
CA LEU A 93 -4.76 -13.63 4.94
C LEU A 93 -6.28 -13.48 4.82
N VAL A 94 -6.84 -12.32 5.20
CA VAL A 94 -8.26 -12.02 4.99
C VAL A 94 -8.59 -11.99 3.50
N VAL A 95 -7.74 -11.38 2.67
CA VAL A 95 -7.93 -11.34 1.21
C VAL A 95 -7.87 -12.75 0.60
N VAL A 96 -6.91 -13.58 1.01
CA VAL A 96 -6.81 -14.99 0.55
C VAL A 96 -8.06 -15.79 0.94
N LYS A 97 -8.57 -15.62 2.17
CA LYS A 97 -9.81 -16.25 2.61
C LYS A 97 -11.01 -15.78 1.78
N ALA A 98 -11.09 -14.49 1.49
CA ALA A 98 -12.16 -13.92 0.67
C ALA A 98 -12.13 -14.44 -0.79
N LEU A 99 -10.94 -14.57 -1.39
CA LEU A 99 -10.78 -15.12 -2.74
C LEU A 99 -11.22 -16.59 -2.81
N ASN A 100 -10.84 -17.39 -1.82
CA ASN A 100 -11.28 -18.79 -1.72
C ASN A 100 -12.79 -18.90 -1.54
N ALA A 101 -13.38 -18.09 -0.66
CA ALA A 101 -14.83 -18.07 -0.44
C ALA A 101 -15.60 -17.62 -1.69
N TYR A 102 -15.08 -16.63 -2.42
CA TYR A 102 -15.65 -16.20 -3.70
C TYR A 102 -15.67 -17.35 -4.71
N CYS A 103 -14.52 -17.99 -4.95
CA CYS A 103 -14.40 -19.11 -5.88
C CYS A 103 -15.35 -20.26 -5.54
N GLN A 104 -15.48 -20.59 -4.26
CA GLN A 104 -16.44 -21.59 -3.78
C GLN A 104 -17.89 -21.17 -4.05
N GLY A 105 -18.24 -19.91 -3.76
CA GLY A 105 -19.59 -19.39 -3.95
C GLY A 105 -20.02 -19.25 -5.41
N THR A 106 -19.07 -19.00 -6.31
CA THR A 106 -19.32 -18.85 -7.76
C THR A 106 -19.06 -20.11 -8.57
N ASN A 107 -18.56 -21.18 -7.94
CA ASN A 107 -18.11 -22.39 -8.61
C ASN A 107 -17.10 -22.10 -9.74
N THR A 108 -16.17 -21.17 -9.47
CA THR A 108 -15.06 -20.82 -10.36
C THR A 108 -13.73 -21.19 -9.72
N SER A 109 -12.67 -21.27 -10.52
CA SER A 109 -11.29 -21.38 -10.04
C SER A 109 -10.61 -20.01 -10.02
N ILE A 110 -9.52 -19.91 -9.26
CA ILE A 110 -8.60 -18.77 -9.34
C ILE A 110 -8.02 -18.71 -10.76
N ASP A 111 -8.15 -17.55 -11.41
CA ASP A 111 -7.52 -17.27 -12.70
C ASP A 111 -6.11 -16.70 -12.47
N TYR A 112 -5.12 -17.60 -12.44
CA TYR A 112 -3.72 -17.23 -12.24
C TYR A 112 -3.12 -16.43 -13.41
N GLU A 113 -3.70 -16.49 -14.61
CA GLU A 113 -3.25 -15.68 -15.73
C GLU A 113 -3.70 -14.23 -15.57
N GLN A 114 -4.96 -14.03 -15.19
CA GLN A 114 -5.47 -12.71 -14.83
C GLN A 114 -4.68 -12.11 -13.67
N ASP A 115 -4.43 -12.88 -12.61
CA ASP A 115 -3.63 -12.50 -11.44
C ASP A 115 -2.24 -12.02 -11.85
N ARG A 116 -1.50 -12.83 -12.62
CA ARG A 116 -0.17 -12.48 -13.13
C ARG A 116 -0.18 -11.19 -13.94
N ASN A 117 -1.13 -11.03 -14.85
CA ASN A 117 -1.18 -9.85 -15.72
C ASN A 117 -1.49 -8.59 -14.90
N LEU A 118 -2.38 -8.69 -13.91
CA LEU A 118 -2.71 -7.59 -13.00
C LEU A 118 -1.53 -7.24 -12.09
N PHE A 119 -0.78 -8.23 -11.61
CA PHE A 119 0.43 -8.01 -10.84
C PHE A 119 1.47 -7.21 -11.63
N VAL A 120 1.74 -7.63 -12.87
CA VAL A 120 2.66 -6.91 -13.77
C VAL A 120 2.20 -5.47 -14.00
N GLU A 121 0.89 -5.25 -14.20
CA GLU A 121 0.35 -3.90 -14.36
C GLU A 121 0.54 -3.05 -13.08
N TYR A 122 0.25 -3.63 -11.90
CA TYR A 122 0.47 -2.97 -10.62
C TYR A 122 1.92 -2.49 -10.48
N LEU A 123 2.88 -3.40 -10.69
CA LEU A 123 4.33 -3.10 -10.59
C LEU A 123 4.77 -2.02 -11.58
N THR A 124 4.28 -2.12 -12.81
CA THR A 124 4.63 -1.19 -13.88
C THR A 124 4.14 0.22 -13.53
N ARG A 125 2.92 0.34 -13.00
CA ARG A 125 2.36 1.63 -12.59
C ARG A 125 3.10 2.22 -11.39
N LEU A 126 3.34 1.41 -10.35
CA LEU A 126 4.11 1.82 -9.17
C LEU A 126 5.52 2.27 -9.56
N GLY A 127 6.24 1.49 -10.37
CA GLY A 127 7.55 1.85 -10.89
C GLY A 127 7.53 3.18 -11.67
N GLY A 128 6.48 3.41 -12.46
CA GLY A 128 6.25 4.68 -13.14
C GLY A 128 6.10 5.88 -12.20
N VAL A 129 5.47 5.69 -11.03
CA VAL A 129 5.40 6.71 -9.98
C VAL A 129 6.79 7.01 -9.43
N MET A 130 7.56 5.96 -9.08
CA MET A 130 8.90 6.11 -8.51
C MET A 130 9.86 6.81 -9.46
N VAL A 131 9.83 6.50 -10.75
CA VAL A 131 10.63 7.22 -11.77
C VAL A 131 10.29 8.70 -11.81
N LYS A 132 9.00 9.06 -11.78
CA LYS A 132 8.58 10.47 -11.78
C LYS A 132 9.00 11.19 -10.50
N PHE A 133 8.91 10.52 -9.35
CA PHE A 133 9.36 11.06 -8.08
C PHE A 133 10.86 11.35 -8.07
N THR A 134 11.70 10.39 -8.43
CA THR A 134 13.17 10.57 -8.49
C THR A 134 13.57 11.71 -9.42
N ASN A 135 12.92 11.83 -10.59
CA ASN A 135 13.19 12.91 -11.52
C ASN A 135 12.81 14.29 -10.95
N SER A 136 11.73 14.37 -10.16
CA SER A 136 11.30 15.63 -9.54
C SER A 136 12.23 16.10 -8.42
N MET A 137 12.94 15.18 -7.76
CA MET A 137 13.93 15.52 -6.73
C MET A 137 15.28 15.95 -7.30
N SER A 138 15.52 15.71 -8.59
CA SER A 138 16.79 16.02 -9.27
C SER A 138 16.77 17.37 -9.99
N GLN A 139 15.66 18.11 -9.91
CA GLN A 139 15.46 19.46 -10.48
C GLN A 139 15.56 20.51 -9.38
#